data_AF-A0A7C6B2M0-F1
#
_entry.id   AF-A0A7C6B2M0-F1
#
_cell.length_a   1.000
_cell.length_b   1.000
_cell.length_c   1.000
_cell.angle_alpha   90.00
_cell.angle_beta   90.00
_cell.angle_gamma   90.00
#
_symmetry.space_group_name_H-M   'P 1'
#
loop_
_entity.id
_entity.type
_entity.pdbx_description
1 polymer ?
#
loop_
_entity_poly.entity_id
_entity_poly.type
_entity_poly.pdbx_seq_one_letter_code
_entity_poly.pdbx_strand_id
1 'polypeptide(L)'
;MFENFYGNRPVAEALWQVLQSGRIPQTLLLAAPRGVGKATLARRFAARLLGDAGKIEQDDLSLPHNVAYLLEREKWPAERRNEDPFMLASHPDFVTFAPDGPLRQISIQQMRLLKECAQYKPLRGAFRIFLIDQLDRANEQAANSLLKTLEEPPEHLILIATAENLYELLPTIRSRSVIFHLGPLSEQEM
;
A
#
# COMPACT_ATOMS: atom_id res chain seq x y z
N MET A 1 10.08 -17.50 -3.17
CA MET A 1 9.36 -16.85 -4.29
C MET A 1 7.90 -16.66 -3.92
N PHE A 2 7.21 -15.66 -4.48
CA PHE A 2 5.78 -15.43 -4.23
C PHE A 2 4.95 -16.46 -5.02
N GLU A 3 4.17 -17.28 -4.31
CA GLU A 3 3.32 -18.30 -4.93
C GLU A 3 2.23 -17.65 -5.79
N ASN A 4 1.89 -18.28 -6.93
CA ASN A 4 0.83 -17.86 -7.85
C ASN A 4 0.93 -16.38 -8.30
N PHE A 5 2.14 -15.82 -8.40
CA PHE A 5 2.39 -14.50 -8.98
C PHE A 5 3.07 -14.70 -10.33
N TYR A 6 2.39 -14.29 -11.41
CA TYR A 6 2.84 -14.49 -12.78
C TYR A 6 3.39 -13.17 -13.35
N GLY A 7 4.44 -13.29 -14.17
CA GLY A 7 5.16 -12.16 -14.74
C GLY A 7 5.99 -11.35 -13.75
N ASN A 8 6.63 -10.31 -14.28
CA ASN A 8 7.47 -9.38 -13.49
C ASN A 8 8.51 -10.10 -12.64
N ARG A 9 9.04 -11.22 -13.15
CA ARG A 9 9.98 -12.09 -12.44
C ARG A 9 11.19 -11.33 -11.88
N PRO A 10 11.82 -10.37 -12.59
CA PRO A 10 12.92 -9.60 -12.03
C PRO A 10 12.54 -8.81 -10.76
N VAL A 11 11.34 -8.22 -10.73
CA VAL A 11 10.84 -7.47 -9.56
C VAL A 11 10.50 -8.42 -8.42
N ALA A 12 9.82 -9.53 -8.71
CA ALA A 12 9.49 -10.55 -7.73
C ALA A 12 10.77 -11.16 -7.10
N GLU A 13 11.80 -11.40 -7.90
CA GLU A 13 13.10 -11.87 -7.44
C GLU A 13 13.82 -10.80 -6.61
N ALA A 14 13.82 -9.54 -7.03
CA ALA A 14 14.43 -8.46 -6.27
C ALA A 14 13.78 -8.28 -4.88
N LEU A 15 12.44 -8.28 -4.81
CA LEU A 15 11.72 -8.26 -3.53
C LEU A 15 11.98 -9.52 -2.69
N TRP A 16 12.12 -10.67 -3.34
CA TRP A 16 12.53 -11.89 -2.64
C TRP A 16 13.93 -11.78 -2.04
N GLN A 17 14.90 -11.19 -2.76
CA GLN A 17 16.25 -10.95 -2.26
C GLN A 17 16.25 -9.96 -1.09
N VAL A 18 15.41 -8.92 -1.14
CA VAL A 18 15.20 -8.00 -0.02
C VAL A 18 14.80 -8.77 1.24
N LEU A 19 13.81 -9.68 1.14
CA LEU A 19 13.38 -10.54 2.25
C LEU A 19 14.51 -11.42 2.77
N GLN A 20 15.29 -12.07 1.88
CA GLN A 20 16.39 -12.95 2.27
C GLN A 20 17.54 -12.21 2.96
N SER A 21 17.80 -10.97 2.54
CA SER A 21 18.88 -10.16 3.10
C SER A 21 18.59 -9.64 4.52
N GLY A 22 17.31 -9.61 4.93
CA GLY A 22 16.85 -8.99 6.17
C GLY A 22 16.92 -7.46 6.20
N ARG A 23 17.51 -6.81 5.19
CA ARG A 23 17.61 -5.36 5.06
C ARG A 23 16.42 -4.84 4.26
N ILE A 24 15.31 -4.63 4.96
CA ILE A 24 14.07 -4.18 4.34
C ILE A 24 14.06 -2.65 4.23
N PRO A 25 13.95 -2.06 3.03
CA PRO A 25 13.73 -0.63 2.90
C PRO A 25 12.43 -0.21 3.60
N GLN A 26 12.46 0.90 4.32
CA GLN A 26 11.28 1.40 5.04
C GLN A 26 10.21 1.95 4.09
N THR A 27 10.56 2.32 2.86
CA THR A 27 9.60 2.81 1.87
C THR A 27 9.81 2.13 0.52
N LEU A 28 8.82 1.37 0.08
CA LEU A 28 8.77 0.67 -1.19
C LEU A 28 7.67 1.28 -2.06
N LEU A 29 7.96 1.55 -3.33
CA LEU A 29 6.99 2.10 -4.29
C LEU A 29 6.89 1.19 -5.51
N LEU A 30 5.72 0.59 -5.71
CA LEU A 30 5.41 -0.26 -6.86
C LEU A 30 4.69 0.57 -7.92
N ALA A 31 5.31 0.74 -9.09
CA ALA A 31 4.80 1.59 -10.17
C ALA A 31 4.52 0.80 -11.44
N ALA A 32 3.28 0.84 -11.94
CA ALA A 32 2.83 0.13 -13.14
C ALA A 32 1.43 0.54 -13.54
N PRO A 33 0.96 0.27 -14.77
CA PRO A 33 -0.45 0.41 -15.13
C PRO A 33 -1.41 -0.37 -14.22
N ARG A 34 -2.70 -0.04 -14.28
CA ARG A 34 -3.74 -0.78 -13.55
C ARG A 34 -3.80 -2.24 -14.00
N GLY A 35 -4.09 -3.14 -13.07
CA GLY A 35 -4.27 -4.57 -13.37
C GLY A 35 -3.01 -5.43 -13.35
N VAL A 36 -1.81 -4.84 -13.24
CA VAL A 36 -0.53 -5.57 -13.21
C VAL A 36 -0.27 -6.35 -11.89
N GLY A 37 -1.13 -6.18 -10.88
CA GLY A 37 -0.99 -6.90 -9.60
C GLY A 37 -0.09 -6.22 -8.57
N LYS A 38 0.12 -4.90 -8.65
CA LYS A 38 0.91 -4.11 -7.68
C LYS A 38 0.49 -4.36 -6.23
N ALA A 39 -0.79 -4.16 -5.93
CA ALA A 39 -1.34 -4.33 -4.57
C ALA A 39 -1.23 -5.79 -4.11
N THR A 40 -1.43 -6.75 -5.01
CA THR A 40 -1.24 -8.18 -4.72
C THR A 40 0.20 -8.48 -4.34
N LEU A 41 1.19 -7.97 -5.09
CA LEU A 41 2.59 -8.17 -4.77
C LEU A 41 2.96 -7.51 -3.44
N ALA A 42 2.43 -6.32 -3.15
CA ALA A 42 2.60 -5.64 -1.88
C ALA A 42 2.05 -6.46 -0.70
N ARG A 43 0.81 -6.95 -0.79
CA ARG A 43 0.20 -7.82 0.23
C ARG A 43 0.98 -9.11 0.43
N ARG A 44 1.42 -9.76 -0.65
CA ARG A 44 2.23 -10.99 -0.55
C ARG A 44 3.60 -10.74 0.05
N PHE A 45 4.23 -9.61 -0.26
CA PHE A 45 5.47 -9.19 0.40
C PHE A 45 5.25 -9.00 1.91
N ALA A 46 4.19 -8.29 2.29
CA ALA A 46 3.83 -8.09 3.69
C ALA A 46 3.53 -9.42 4.41
N ALA A 47 2.79 -10.32 3.77
CA ALA A 47 2.48 -11.64 4.31
C ALA A 47 3.72 -12.52 4.55
N ARG A 48 4.80 -12.32 3.79
CA ARG A 48 6.08 -13.00 4.05
C ARG A 48 6.82 -12.46 5.26
N LEU A 49 6.61 -11.19 5.61
CA LEU A 49 7.21 -10.56 6.79
C LEU A 49 6.41 -10.79 8.06
N LEU A 50 5.08 -10.75 7.97
CA LEU A 50 4.17 -10.77 9.12
C LEU A 50 3.56 -12.16 9.38
N GLY A 51 3.52 -13.03 8.38
CA GLY A 51 2.71 -14.26 8.41
C GLY A 51 1.23 -13.97 8.14
N ASP A 52 0.35 -14.88 8.58
CA ASP A 52 -1.11 -14.74 8.50
C ASP A 52 -1.64 -14.27 7.11
N ALA A 53 -1.07 -14.82 6.03
CA ALA A 53 -1.40 -14.43 4.65
C ALA A 53 -2.92 -14.42 4.36
N GLY A 54 -3.66 -15.38 4.92
CA GLY A 54 -5.11 -15.47 4.77
C GLY A 54 -5.88 -14.26 5.33
N LYS A 55 -5.33 -13.55 6.33
CA LYS A 55 -5.90 -12.28 6.84
C LYS A 55 -5.48 -11.11 5.97
N ILE A 56 -4.19 -11.01 5.62
CA ILE A 56 -3.68 -9.89 4.82
C ILE A 56 -4.37 -9.84 3.45
N GLU A 57 -4.63 -10.98 2.82
CA GLU A 57 -5.35 -11.02 1.54
C GLU A 57 -6.82 -10.61 1.65
N GLN A 58 -7.44 -10.56 2.86
CA GLN A 58 -8.78 -9.99 3.02
C GLN A 58 -8.81 -8.48 2.79
N ASP A 59 -7.66 -7.80 2.78
CA ASP A 59 -7.58 -6.38 2.43
C ASP A 59 -7.60 -6.15 0.90
N ASP A 60 -7.74 -7.19 0.08
CA ASP A 60 -7.85 -7.04 -1.35
C ASP A 60 -9.15 -6.32 -1.75
N LEU A 61 -9.00 -5.13 -2.34
CA LEU A 61 -10.11 -4.28 -2.79
C LEU A 61 -10.95 -4.91 -3.91
N SER A 62 -10.45 -5.95 -4.59
CA SER A 62 -11.19 -6.68 -5.63
C SER A 62 -12.13 -7.74 -5.06
N LEU A 63 -12.03 -8.06 -3.76
CA LEU A 63 -12.92 -9.02 -3.12
C LEU A 63 -14.37 -8.49 -3.11
N PRO A 64 -15.38 -9.32 -3.40
CA PRO A 64 -16.76 -8.87 -3.53
C PRO A 64 -17.29 -8.07 -2.33
N HIS A 65 -16.91 -8.47 -1.11
CA HIS A 65 -17.35 -7.77 0.11
C HIS A 65 -16.69 -6.39 0.27
N ASN A 66 -15.42 -6.22 -0.12
CA ASN A 66 -14.74 -4.93 -0.08
C ASN A 66 -15.25 -3.99 -1.18
N VAL A 67 -15.54 -4.52 -2.37
CA VAL A 67 -16.19 -3.76 -3.44
C VAL A 67 -17.56 -3.26 -2.98
N ALA A 68 -18.39 -4.13 -2.39
CA ALA A 68 -19.69 -3.75 -1.86
C ALA A 68 -19.57 -2.67 -0.78
N TYR A 69 -18.63 -2.83 0.16
CA TYR A 69 -18.40 -1.86 1.23
C TYR A 69 -17.99 -0.48 0.67
N LEU A 70 -17.07 -0.45 -0.30
CA LEU A 70 -16.67 0.79 -0.98
C LEU A 70 -17.86 1.49 -1.68
N LEU A 71 -18.71 0.74 -2.38
CA LEU A 71 -19.91 1.28 -3.04
C LEU A 71 -20.92 1.87 -2.04
N GLU A 72 -21.01 1.31 -0.84
CA GLU A 72 -21.82 1.88 0.24
C GLU A 72 -21.20 3.17 0.78
N ARG A 73 -19.87 3.18 0.99
CA ARG A 73 -19.12 4.35 1.45
C ARG A 73 -19.13 5.51 0.46
N GLU A 74 -19.19 5.24 -0.85
CA GLU A 74 -19.33 6.27 -1.88
C GLU A 74 -20.59 7.13 -1.70
N LYS A 75 -21.64 6.58 -1.07
CA LYS A 75 -22.89 7.29 -0.76
C LYS A 75 -22.80 8.14 0.51
N TRP A 76 -21.71 8.04 1.28
CA TRP A 76 -21.57 8.76 2.53
C TRP A 76 -21.25 10.24 2.31
N PRO A 77 -21.82 11.13 3.13
CA PRO A 77 -21.46 12.54 3.12
C PRO A 77 -19.98 12.71 3.47
N ALA A 78 -19.39 13.82 3.03
CA ALA A 78 -17.96 14.07 3.20
C ALA A 78 -17.56 14.16 4.68
N GLU A 79 -18.42 14.72 5.52
CA GLU A 79 -18.25 14.87 6.97
C GLU A 79 -18.05 13.50 7.62
N ARG A 80 -18.95 12.55 7.31
CA ARG A 80 -18.86 11.18 7.84
C ARG A 80 -17.58 10.47 7.40
N ARG A 81 -17.15 10.65 6.13
CA ARG A 81 -15.89 10.07 5.64
C ARG A 81 -14.65 10.70 6.28
N ASN A 82 -14.75 11.96 6.70
CA ASN A 82 -13.66 12.62 7.43
C ASN A 82 -13.57 12.15 8.89
N GLU A 83 -14.70 11.85 9.53
CA GLU A 83 -14.77 11.31 10.89
C GLU A 83 -14.36 9.83 10.96
N ASP A 84 -14.66 9.06 9.90
CA ASP A 84 -14.26 7.66 9.75
C ASP A 84 -13.47 7.47 8.43
N PRO A 85 -12.16 7.81 8.41
CA PRO A 85 -11.32 7.66 7.23
C PRO A 85 -11.18 6.20 6.81
N PHE A 86 -11.36 5.91 5.51
CA PHE A 86 -11.34 4.54 5.03
C PHE A 86 -9.96 3.87 5.17
N MET A 87 -9.97 2.67 5.77
CA MET A 87 -8.86 1.73 5.78
C MET A 87 -9.39 0.30 5.93
N LEU A 88 -8.60 -0.68 5.51
CA LEU A 88 -8.79 -2.09 5.83
C LEU A 88 -7.65 -2.53 6.76
N ALA A 89 -7.96 -3.34 7.76
CA ALA A 89 -6.99 -3.82 8.74
C ALA A 89 -7.38 -5.21 9.24
N SER A 90 -7.45 -6.17 8.32
CA SER A 90 -7.78 -7.55 8.65
C SER A 90 -6.70 -8.25 9.48
N HIS A 91 -5.47 -7.70 9.49
CA HIS A 91 -4.35 -8.13 10.30
C HIS A 91 -3.88 -6.98 11.21
N PRO A 92 -3.54 -7.23 12.50
CA PRO A 92 -3.22 -6.16 13.46
C PRO A 92 -2.02 -5.28 13.06
N ASP A 93 -1.04 -5.88 12.38
CA ASP A 93 0.19 -5.20 11.96
C ASP A 93 0.24 -4.89 10.45
N PHE A 94 -0.88 -5.06 9.73
CA PHE A 94 -0.99 -4.69 8.31
C PHE A 94 -2.25 -3.86 8.08
N VAL A 95 -2.10 -2.68 7.48
CA VAL A 95 -3.22 -1.77 7.21
C VAL A 95 -3.16 -1.30 5.76
N THR A 96 -4.28 -1.37 5.07
CA THR A 96 -4.44 -0.84 3.71
C THR A 96 -5.21 0.47 3.73
N PHE A 97 -4.58 1.53 3.26
CA PHE A 97 -5.20 2.81 2.94
C PHE A 97 -5.42 2.86 1.43
N ALA A 98 -6.65 3.05 0.99
CA ALA A 98 -7.02 3.05 -0.42
C ALA A 98 -7.97 4.22 -0.74
N PRO A 99 -8.15 4.58 -2.02
CA PRO A 99 -8.95 5.74 -2.37
C PRO A 99 -10.42 5.56 -1.99
N ASP A 100 -11.01 6.61 -1.41
CA ASP A 100 -12.39 6.62 -0.89
C ASP A 100 -13.25 7.68 -1.59
N GLY A 101 -14.57 7.50 -1.49
CA GLY A 101 -15.58 8.41 -1.98
C GLY A 101 -15.74 8.48 -3.50
N PRO A 102 -16.66 9.33 -3.98
CA PRO A 102 -17.06 9.38 -5.39
C PRO A 102 -15.91 9.71 -6.36
N LEU A 103 -14.94 10.52 -5.91
CA LEU A 103 -13.78 10.91 -6.71
C LEU A 103 -12.62 9.90 -6.64
N ARG A 104 -12.75 8.84 -5.82
CA ARG A 104 -11.73 7.81 -5.61
C ARG A 104 -10.36 8.47 -5.31
N GLN A 105 -10.31 9.23 -4.22
CA GLN A 105 -9.10 9.95 -3.77
C GLN A 105 -8.62 9.47 -2.41
N ILE A 106 -7.32 9.61 -2.15
CA ILE A 106 -6.78 9.45 -0.80
C ILE A 106 -6.87 10.80 -0.09
N SER A 107 -7.61 10.83 1.01
CA SER A 107 -7.84 12.03 1.78
C SER A 107 -6.71 12.35 2.76
N ILE A 108 -6.60 13.62 3.16
CA ILE A 108 -5.68 14.03 4.23
C ILE A 108 -5.99 13.33 5.56
N GLN A 109 -7.27 13.03 5.85
CA GLN A 109 -7.65 12.38 7.10
C GLN A 109 -7.15 10.93 7.16
N GLN A 110 -7.17 10.21 6.03
CA GLN A 110 -6.53 8.89 5.94
C GLN A 110 -5.03 8.96 6.23
N MET A 111 -4.33 9.96 5.69
CA MET A 111 -2.88 10.10 5.92
C MET A 111 -2.53 10.57 7.32
N ARG A 112 -3.40 11.36 7.97
CA ARG A 112 -3.28 11.71 9.40
C ARG A 112 -3.48 10.48 10.28
N LEU A 113 -4.50 9.67 10.00
CA LEU A 113 -4.74 8.40 10.68
C LEU A 113 -3.54 7.46 10.51
N LEU A 114 -2.99 7.34 9.29
CA LEU A 114 -1.77 6.59 9.03
C LEU A 114 -0.62 7.05 9.93
N LYS A 115 -0.37 8.37 10.00
CA LYS A 115 0.70 8.94 10.83
C LYS A 115 0.47 8.74 12.33
N GLU A 116 -0.77 8.77 12.79
CA GLU A 116 -1.12 8.45 14.17
C GLU A 116 -0.84 6.97 14.46
N CYS A 117 -1.36 6.07 13.62
CA CYS A 117 -1.15 4.64 13.76
C CYS A 117 0.33 4.26 13.66
N ALA A 118 1.13 4.94 12.83
CA ALA A 118 2.55 4.67 12.63
C ALA A 118 3.40 4.75 13.91
N GLN A 119 2.94 5.46 14.93
CA GLN A 119 3.71 5.63 16.18
C GLN A 119 3.67 4.40 17.08
N TYR A 120 2.65 3.55 16.94
CA TYR A 120 2.51 2.36 17.76
C TYR A 120 3.32 1.20 17.20
N LYS A 121 4.10 0.58 18.10
CA LYS A 121 4.87 -0.65 17.85
C LYS A 121 3.97 -1.78 17.32
N PRO A 122 4.52 -2.71 16.54
CA PRO A 122 3.78 -3.88 16.12
C PRO A 122 3.32 -4.71 17.33
N LEU A 123 2.13 -5.27 17.23
CA LEU A 123 1.58 -6.20 18.21
C LEU A 123 2.32 -7.55 18.14
N ARG A 124 2.77 -7.94 16.94
CA ARG A 124 3.47 -9.20 16.69
C ARG A 124 4.71 -8.97 15.81
N GLY A 125 5.80 -9.67 16.15
CA GLY A 125 7.01 -9.65 15.34
C GLY A 125 7.74 -8.30 15.37
N ALA A 126 8.52 -8.04 14.32
CA ALA A 126 9.42 -6.88 14.25
C ALA A 126 8.85 -5.69 13.47
N PHE A 127 7.85 -5.92 12.62
CA PHE A 127 7.40 -4.94 11.64
C PHE A 127 5.91 -4.65 11.74
N ARG A 128 5.58 -3.41 11.44
CA ARG A 128 4.24 -2.97 11.09
C ARG A 128 4.26 -2.42 9.67
N ILE A 129 3.31 -2.82 8.85
CA ILE A 129 3.34 -2.55 7.41
C ILE A 129 2.07 -1.81 7.00
N PHE A 130 2.21 -0.65 6.37
CA PHE A 130 1.08 0.05 5.76
C PHE A 130 1.18 0.02 4.24
N LEU A 131 0.10 -0.43 3.60
CA LEU A 131 -0.10 -0.35 2.17
C LEU A 131 -0.91 0.90 1.83
N ILE A 132 -0.33 1.83 1.07
CA ILE A 132 -1.05 2.95 0.45
C ILE A 132 -1.32 2.59 -1.00
N ASP A 133 -2.51 2.06 -1.29
CA ASP A 133 -2.89 1.70 -2.65
C ASP A 133 -3.29 2.94 -3.45
N GLN A 134 -2.71 3.09 -4.65
CA GLN A 134 -2.91 4.21 -5.56
C GLN A 134 -2.56 5.56 -4.93
N LEU A 135 -1.34 5.68 -4.40
CA LEU A 135 -0.83 6.91 -3.77
C LEU A 135 -0.88 8.13 -4.70
N ASP A 136 -0.83 7.92 -6.01
CA ASP A 136 -1.04 8.94 -7.05
C ASP A 136 -2.45 9.55 -7.04
N ARG A 137 -3.42 8.91 -6.37
CA ARG A 137 -4.76 9.47 -6.10
C ARG A 137 -4.81 10.34 -4.85
N ALA A 138 -3.69 10.57 -4.16
CA ALA A 138 -3.61 11.50 -3.04
C ALA A 138 -3.63 12.94 -3.54
N ASN A 139 -4.46 13.78 -2.92
CA ASN A 139 -4.36 15.21 -3.15
C ASN A 139 -3.05 15.77 -2.56
N GLU A 140 -2.67 16.99 -2.96
CA GLU A 140 -1.41 17.60 -2.53
C GLU A 140 -1.27 17.69 -1.00
N GLN A 141 -2.36 17.97 -0.29
CA GLN A 141 -2.37 18.05 1.18
C GLN A 141 -2.12 16.68 1.83
N ALA A 142 -2.73 15.62 1.30
CA ALA A 142 -2.55 14.25 1.74
C ALA A 142 -1.10 13.80 1.47
N ALA A 143 -0.59 14.02 0.26
CA ALA A 143 0.78 13.69 -0.11
C ALA A 143 1.81 14.42 0.78
N ASN A 144 1.63 15.72 1.01
CA ASN A 144 2.53 16.50 1.89
C ASN A 144 2.50 16.03 3.35
N SER A 145 1.35 15.54 3.84
CA SER A 145 1.24 15.06 5.22
C SER A 145 2.08 13.81 5.51
N LEU A 146 2.42 13.03 4.48
CA LEU A 146 3.29 11.86 4.58
C LEU A 146 4.77 12.19 4.68
N LEU A 147 5.20 13.38 4.23
CA LEU A 147 6.62 13.68 4.04
C LEU A 147 7.45 13.50 5.32
N LYS A 148 6.92 13.94 6.46
CA LYS A 148 7.61 13.75 7.75
C LYS A 148 7.80 12.28 8.08
N THR A 149 6.78 11.45 7.85
CA THR A 149 6.87 10.00 8.10
C THR A 149 7.82 9.32 7.12
N LEU A 150 7.94 9.82 5.89
CA LEU A 150 8.89 9.30 4.89
C LEU A 150 10.34 9.75 5.15
N GLU A 151 10.53 10.93 5.76
CA GLU A 151 11.84 11.46 6.16
C GLU A 151 12.43 10.74 7.36
N GLU A 152 11.60 10.50 8.38
CA GLU A 152 12.00 9.87 9.63
C GLU A 152 11.01 8.75 10.01
N PRO A 153 10.92 7.67 9.20
CA PRO A 153 10.02 6.56 9.50
C PRO A 153 10.46 5.84 10.78
N PRO A 154 9.52 5.48 11.68
CA PRO A 154 9.82 4.62 12.82
C PRO A 154 10.54 3.34 12.40
N GLU A 155 11.49 2.86 13.20
CA GLU A 155 12.36 1.71 12.85
C GLU A 155 11.58 0.43 12.51
N HIS A 156 10.40 0.26 13.10
CA HIS A 156 9.53 -0.90 12.91
C HIS A 156 8.55 -0.73 11.73
N LEU A 157 8.45 0.45 11.13
CA LEU A 157 7.46 0.76 10.10
C LEU A 157 8.02 0.49 8.71
N ILE A 158 7.24 -0.23 7.90
CA ILE A 158 7.44 -0.36 6.46
C ILE A 158 6.22 0.24 5.75
N LEU A 159 6.47 1.17 4.85
CA LEU A 159 5.49 1.77 3.96
C LEU A 159 5.62 1.13 2.58
N ILE A 160 4.53 0.61 2.06
CA ILE A 160 4.44 0.13 0.68
C ILE A 160 3.40 0.98 -0.02
N ALA A 161 3.79 1.65 -1.10
CA ALA A 161 2.88 2.43 -1.92
C ALA A 161 2.74 1.79 -3.31
N THR A 162 1.55 1.90 -3.90
CA THR A 162 1.36 1.60 -5.32
C THR A 162 1.04 2.91 -6.06
N ALA A 163 1.46 3.00 -7.31
CA ALA A 163 1.08 4.11 -8.20
C ALA A 163 0.88 3.61 -9.63
N GLU A 164 -0.06 4.21 -10.35
CA GLU A 164 -0.17 4.05 -11.80
C GLU A 164 0.79 4.98 -12.52
N ASN A 165 0.87 6.24 -12.08
CA ASN A 165 1.72 7.26 -12.66
C ASN A 165 2.66 7.90 -11.63
N LEU A 166 3.97 7.67 -11.78
CA LEU A 166 4.97 8.29 -10.91
C LEU A 166 5.06 9.81 -11.09
N TYR A 167 4.63 10.37 -12.21
CA TYR A 167 4.69 11.82 -12.43
C TYR A 167 3.61 12.58 -11.65
N GLU A 168 2.57 11.89 -11.19
CA GLU A 168 1.53 12.45 -10.32
C GLU A 168 1.97 12.50 -8.84
N LEU A 169 3.01 11.75 -8.49
CA LEU A 169 3.60 11.80 -7.15
C LEU A 169 4.52 13.00 -6.97
N LEU A 170 4.52 13.57 -5.77
CA LEU A 170 5.48 14.59 -5.39
C LEU A 170 6.92 14.07 -5.55
N PRO A 171 7.84 14.86 -6.13
CA PRO A 171 9.25 14.47 -6.25
C PRO A 171 9.89 14.05 -4.91
N THR A 172 9.45 14.67 -3.82
CA THR A 172 9.89 14.40 -2.44
C THR A 172 9.47 13.03 -1.89
N ILE A 173 8.38 12.45 -2.41
CA ILE A 173 7.97 11.08 -2.10
C ILE A 173 8.84 10.09 -2.89
N ARG A 174 9.03 10.36 -4.18
CA ARG A 174 9.83 9.50 -5.07
C ARG A 174 11.28 9.39 -4.60
N SER A 175 11.89 10.51 -4.18
CA SER A 175 13.28 10.53 -3.73
C SER A 175 13.54 9.74 -2.45
N ARG A 176 12.49 9.42 -1.68
CA ARG A 176 12.54 8.68 -0.41
C ARG A 176 12.01 7.26 -0.51
N SER A 177 11.74 6.80 -1.74
CA SER A 177 11.17 5.48 -2.00
C SER A 177 12.14 4.64 -2.82
N VAL A 178 12.26 3.35 -2.51
CA VAL A 178 12.85 2.39 -3.45
C VAL A 178 11.77 2.00 -4.45
N ILE A 179 11.98 2.37 -5.72
CA ILE A 179 10.98 2.21 -6.77
C ILE A 179 11.19 0.90 -7.51
N PHE A 180 10.11 0.12 -7.65
CA PHE A 180 10.04 -1.06 -8.49
C PHE A 180 9.04 -0.82 -9.61
N HIS A 181 9.49 -0.94 -10.85
CA HIS A 181 8.65 -0.81 -12.03
C HIS A 181 8.12 -2.19 -12.45
N LEU A 182 6.81 -2.34 -12.51
CA LEU A 182 6.18 -3.54 -13.08
C LEU A 182 5.61 -3.21 -14.47
N GLY A 183 5.67 -4.18 -15.36
CA GLY A 183 5.09 -4.13 -16.70
C GLY A 183 3.91 -5.08 -16.85
N PRO A 184 3.05 -4.87 -17.86
CA PRO A 184 2.06 -5.88 -18.24
C PRO A 184 2.77 -7.21 -18.58
N LEU A 185 2.03 -8.31 -18.44
CA LEU A 185 2.51 -9.62 -18.90
C LEU A 185 2.81 -9.54 -20.40
N SER A 186 3.96 -10.07 -20.80
CA SER A 186 4.20 -10.32 -22.22
C SER A 186 3.24 -11.39 -22.73
N GLU A 187 2.97 -11.44 -24.04
CA GLU A 187 2.13 -12.50 -24.64
C GLU A 187 2.64 -13.92 -24.35
N GLN A 188 3.93 -14.07 -24.04
CA GLN A 188 4.56 -15.35 -23.67
C GLN A 188 4.29 -15.75 -22.21
N GLU A 189 3.88 -14.80 -21.36
CA GLU A 189 3.61 -14.99 -19.93
C GLU A 189 2.11 -14.95 -19.58
N MET A 190 1.24 -14.60 -20.54
CA MET A 190 -0.22 -14.70 -20.44
C MET A 190 -0.69 -16.15 -20.61
#